data_AF-A0A7Y3TQM0-F1
#
_entry.id   AF-A0A7Y3TQM0-F1
#
_cell.length_a   1.000
_cell.length_b   1.000
_cell.length_c   1.000
_cell.angle_alpha   90.00
_cell.angle_beta   90.00
_cell.angle_gamma   90.00
#
_symmetry.space_group_name_H-M   'P 1'
#
loop_
_entity.id
_entity.type
_entity.pdbx_description
1 polymer ?
#
loop_
_entity_poly.entity_id
_entity_poly.type
_entity_poly.pdbx_seq_one_letter_code
_entity_poly.pdbx_strand_id
1 'polypeptide(L)'
;MSSPLSIGLFLSPDFAAQALLNALNHDRYRVCVHTANDQFCGFIDQERQQLDCLILQSGSELSHLIHWLHGQVIVLPAVILHTDLDEMPIFNSSSVDDRDSSTLAPFTYHTAEFHTTPTQFNLTDDVVEQAIARFIHLSPNCRIGSSVEAEIAIDSATQTLLMLQQRRLIDKLKERLGYLGVYYKRNPQSFFRRLPVDQQQKLSEKLKAEYRDILLCYFTNDGTLNQQIDDFINTSFFADMSVPQIVEIHMDLIDDISKQLKLEGRSEEIVLDYRLTLIDIIAHLCEMYRRSIPRET
;
A
#
# COMPACT_ATOMS: atom_id res chain seq x y z
N MET A 1 19.31 7.57 -12.00
CA MET A 1 18.60 7.17 -13.22
C MET A 1 17.77 5.94 -12.87
N SER A 2 16.49 6.14 -12.50
CA SER A 2 15.56 5.05 -12.20
C SER A 2 15.12 4.38 -13.50
N SER A 3 14.94 3.05 -13.49
CA SER A 3 14.42 2.32 -14.64
C SER A 3 12.98 2.73 -14.96
N PRO A 4 12.57 2.86 -16.24
CA PRO A 4 11.21 3.24 -16.61
C PRO A 4 10.21 2.17 -16.14
N LEU A 5 9.04 2.58 -15.64
CA LEU A 5 7.97 1.68 -15.18
C LEU A 5 7.18 1.14 -16.37
N SER A 6 6.88 -0.16 -16.37
CA SER A 6 6.11 -0.81 -17.43
C SER A 6 4.63 -0.82 -17.10
N ILE A 7 3.80 -0.21 -17.95
CA ILE A 7 2.36 -0.05 -17.73
C ILE A 7 1.58 -0.74 -18.86
N GLY A 8 0.67 -1.64 -18.49
CA GLY A 8 -0.28 -2.26 -19.42
C GLY A 8 -1.61 -1.51 -19.43
N LEU A 9 -2.05 -1.05 -20.60
CA LEU A 9 -3.30 -0.32 -20.79
C LEU A 9 -4.30 -1.21 -21.54
N PHE A 10 -5.48 -1.38 -20.95
CA PHE A 10 -6.64 -1.97 -21.61
C PHE A 10 -7.71 -0.91 -21.82
N LEU A 11 -7.88 -0.47 -23.07
CA LEU A 11 -8.77 0.62 -23.46
C LEU A 11 -9.72 0.19 -24.57
N SER A 12 -10.96 0.66 -24.51
CA SER A 12 -11.92 0.53 -25.59
C SER A 12 -11.45 1.35 -26.81
N PRO A 13 -11.65 0.86 -28.06
CA PRO A 13 -11.25 1.57 -29.27
C PRO A 13 -11.89 2.96 -29.43
N ASP A 14 -13.06 3.18 -28.82
CA ASP A 14 -13.79 4.47 -28.88
C ASP A 14 -13.34 5.46 -27.80
N PHE A 15 -12.49 5.03 -26.87
CA PHE A 15 -11.95 5.90 -25.83
C PHE A 15 -10.88 6.80 -26.43
N ALA A 16 -10.91 8.10 -26.08
CA ALA A 16 -9.90 9.07 -26.49
C ALA A 16 -8.54 8.80 -25.79
N ALA A 17 -7.89 7.70 -26.18
CA ALA A 17 -6.62 7.23 -25.64
C ALA A 17 -5.50 8.26 -25.81
N GLN A 18 -5.65 9.21 -26.73
CA GLN A 18 -4.62 10.19 -27.06
C GLN A 18 -4.26 11.10 -25.88
N ALA A 19 -5.23 11.52 -25.07
CA ALA A 19 -4.96 12.37 -23.90
C ALA A 19 -4.19 11.60 -22.81
N LEU A 20 -4.61 10.37 -22.55
CA LEU A 20 -3.97 9.44 -21.62
C LEU A 20 -2.54 9.10 -22.06
N LEU A 21 -2.36 8.79 -23.35
CA LEU A 21 -1.06 8.46 -23.92
C LEU A 21 -0.12 9.66 -23.89
N ASN A 22 -0.62 10.87 -24.12
CA ASN A 22 0.17 12.09 -23.98
C ASN A 22 0.58 12.34 -22.52
N ALA A 23 -0.31 12.11 -21.55
CA ALA A 23 -0.01 12.24 -20.12
C ALA A 23 1.02 11.20 -19.66
N LEU A 24 1.02 10.01 -20.28
CA LEU A 24 2.00 8.96 -20.00
C LEU A 24 3.27 9.04 -20.86
N ASN A 25 3.37 10.03 -21.75
CA ASN A 25 4.50 10.18 -22.69
C ASN A 25 5.70 10.88 -22.02
N HIS A 26 6.17 10.29 -20.91
CA HIS A 26 7.37 10.69 -20.19
C HIS A 26 8.41 9.57 -20.24
N ASP A 27 9.71 9.91 -20.22
CA ASP A 27 10.83 8.96 -20.17
C ASP A 27 10.76 7.96 -18.99
N ARG A 28 9.85 8.20 -18.02
CA ARG A 28 9.58 7.34 -16.86
C ARG A 28 8.67 6.15 -17.16
N TYR A 29 7.90 6.13 -18.24
CA TYR A 29 6.87 5.12 -18.47
C TYR A 29 7.08 4.39 -19.81
N ARG A 30 7.02 3.05 -19.77
CA ARG A 30 6.92 2.19 -20.95
C ARG A 30 5.48 1.69 -21.05
N VAL A 31 4.73 2.24 -22.00
CA VAL A 31 3.30 2.02 -22.12
C VAL A 31 3.00 1.01 -23.25
N CYS A 32 2.22 -0.02 -22.95
CA CYS A 32 1.72 -0.97 -23.94
C CYS A 32 0.19 -0.94 -23.94
N VAL A 33 -0.41 -0.57 -25.08
CA VAL A 33 -1.88 -0.41 -25.23
C VAL A 33 -2.46 -1.60 -25.98
N HIS A 34 -3.52 -2.17 -25.43
CA HIS A 34 -4.29 -3.24 -26.06
C HIS A 34 -5.79 -2.89 -26.02
N THR A 35 -6.47 -3.23 -27.11
CA THR A 35 -7.93 -3.00 -27.27
C THR A 35 -8.74 -4.29 -27.27
N ALA A 36 -8.08 -5.45 -27.40
CA ALA A 36 -8.71 -6.76 -27.43
C ALA A 36 -8.25 -7.62 -26.24
N ASN A 37 -9.19 -8.30 -25.59
CA ASN A 37 -8.93 -9.14 -24.42
C ASN A 37 -7.86 -10.22 -24.68
N ASP A 38 -7.99 -10.98 -25.77
CA ASP A 38 -7.06 -12.09 -26.07
C ASP A 38 -5.61 -11.62 -26.23
N GLN A 39 -5.42 -10.47 -26.88
CA GLN A 39 -4.09 -9.88 -27.08
C GLN A 39 -3.52 -9.37 -25.77
N PHE A 40 -4.36 -8.79 -24.91
CA PHE A 40 -3.95 -8.27 -23.61
C PHE A 40 -3.59 -9.41 -22.64
N CYS A 41 -4.40 -10.47 -22.59
CA CYS A 41 -4.12 -11.67 -21.80
C CYS A 41 -2.80 -12.33 -22.22
N GLY A 42 -2.56 -12.49 -23.52
CA GLY A 42 -1.30 -13.03 -24.04
C GLY A 42 -0.09 -12.16 -23.72
N PHE A 43 -0.26 -10.83 -23.74
CA PHE A 43 0.79 -9.89 -23.33
C PHE A 43 1.10 -9.97 -21.83
N ILE A 44 0.08 -10.02 -20.96
CA ILE A 44 0.26 -10.14 -19.51
C ILE A 44 1.01 -11.44 -19.16
N ASP A 45 0.73 -12.54 -19.86
CA ASP A 45 1.41 -13.82 -19.63
C ASP A 45 2.90 -13.75 -20.00
N GLN A 46 3.24 -13.07 -21.10
CA GLN A 46 4.62 -12.90 -21.56
C GLN A 46 5.42 -11.93 -20.69
N GLU A 47 4.81 -10.82 -20.26
CA GLU A 47 5.47 -9.72 -19.54
C GLU A 47 5.14 -9.69 -18.04
N ARG A 48 4.63 -10.80 -17.48
CA ARG A 48 4.13 -10.90 -16.10
C ARG A 48 5.10 -10.38 -15.04
N GLN A 49 6.40 -10.60 -15.24
CA GLN A 49 7.44 -10.17 -14.30
C GLN A 49 7.92 -8.74 -14.52
N GLN A 50 7.67 -8.16 -15.69
CA GLN A 50 8.13 -6.82 -16.06
C GLN A 50 7.07 -5.75 -15.82
N LEU A 51 5.78 -6.12 -15.87
CA LEU A 51 4.65 -5.23 -15.61
C LEU A 51 4.64 -4.72 -14.16
N ASP A 52 4.46 -3.41 -14.03
CA ASP A 52 4.50 -2.70 -12.76
C ASP A 52 3.13 -2.15 -12.35
N CYS A 53 2.27 -1.80 -13.32
CA CYS A 53 0.92 -1.31 -13.07
C CYS A 53 -0.01 -1.59 -14.27
N LEU A 54 -1.30 -1.79 -14.00
CA LEU A 54 -2.35 -1.94 -15.00
C LEU A 54 -3.27 -0.72 -14.98
N ILE A 55 -3.65 -0.25 -16.17
CA ILE A 55 -4.70 0.76 -16.33
C ILE A 55 -5.82 0.12 -17.14
N LEU A 56 -6.99 -0.04 -16.52
CA LEU A 56 -8.11 -0.79 -17.05
C LEU A 56 -9.32 0.14 -17.20
N GLN A 57 -9.94 0.15 -18.38
CA GLN A 57 -11.18 0.89 -18.57
C GLN A 57 -12.38 0.09 -18.02
N SER A 58 -13.24 0.78 -17.26
CA SER A 58 -14.54 0.29 -16.81
C SER A 58 -15.45 0.03 -18.01
N GLY A 59 -16.08 -1.15 -18.04
CA GLY A 59 -16.96 -1.57 -19.13
C GLY A 59 -17.30 -3.05 -19.05
N SER A 60 -18.09 -3.54 -20.00
CA SER A 60 -18.53 -4.95 -20.06
C SER A 60 -17.36 -5.93 -20.20
N GLU A 61 -16.35 -5.57 -20.97
CA GLU A 61 -15.17 -6.40 -21.24
C GLU A 61 -14.26 -6.58 -20.01
N LEU A 62 -14.31 -5.64 -19.07
CA LEU A 62 -13.47 -5.66 -17.87
C LEU A 62 -13.78 -6.86 -16.97
N SER A 63 -15.04 -7.26 -16.88
CA SER A 63 -15.46 -8.38 -16.02
C SER A 63 -14.83 -9.70 -16.48
N HIS A 64 -14.76 -9.93 -17.80
CA HIS A 64 -14.12 -11.11 -18.38
C HIS A 64 -12.61 -11.12 -18.12
N LEU A 65 -11.96 -9.97 -18.30
CA LEU A 65 -10.53 -9.81 -18.04
C LEU A 65 -10.18 -10.04 -16.56
N ILE A 66 -10.98 -9.50 -15.64
CA ILE A 66 -10.78 -9.67 -14.19
C ILE A 66 -10.93 -11.14 -13.80
N HIS A 67 -11.96 -11.81 -14.31
CA HIS A 67 -12.15 -13.24 -14.05
C HIS A 67 -10.93 -14.06 -14.54
N TRP A 68 -10.40 -13.74 -15.72
CA TRP A 68 -9.18 -14.36 -16.23
C TRP A 68 -7.95 -14.08 -15.35
N LEU A 69 -7.75 -12.82 -14.93
CA LEU A 69 -6.64 -12.42 -14.04
C LEU A 69 -6.70 -13.17 -12.70
N HIS A 70 -7.90 -13.31 -12.13
CA HIS A 70 -8.11 -14.07 -10.90
C HIS A 70 -7.83 -15.56 -11.11
N GLY A 71 -8.28 -16.14 -12.22
CA GLY A 71 -8.00 -17.54 -12.57
C GLY A 71 -6.51 -17.84 -12.77
N GLN A 72 -5.74 -16.87 -13.28
CA GLN A 72 -4.28 -16.97 -13.44
C GLN A 72 -3.50 -16.51 -12.20
N VAL A 73 -4.19 -16.13 -11.12
CA VAL A 73 -3.56 -15.77 -9.86
C VAL A 73 -2.61 -14.57 -10.07
N ILE A 74 -3.04 -13.59 -10.87
CA ILE A 74 -2.29 -12.38 -11.18
C ILE A 74 -2.87 -11.24 -10.35
N VAL A 75 -2.00 -10.60 -9.57
CA VAL A 75 -2.35 -9.42 -8.77
C VAL A 75 -1.26 -8.38 -8.95
N LEU A 76 -1.61 -7.25 -9.55
CA LEU A 76 -0.73 -6.13 -9.87
C LEU A 76 -1.43 -4.83 -9.47
N PRO A 77 -0.70 -3.75 -9.13
CA PRO A 77 -1.28 -2.43 -8.95
C PRO A 77 -2.18 -2.07 -10.14
N ALA A 78 -3.38 -1.55 -9.86
CA ALA A 78 -4.37 -1.28 -10.89
C ALA A 78 -5.07 0.07 -10.71
N VAL A 79 -5.26 0.75 -11.84
CA VAL A 79 -6.08 1.95 -12.01
C VAL A 79 -7.32 1.58 -12.83
N ILE A 80 -8.51 1.84 -12.31
CA ILE A 80 -9.78 1.64 -13.02
C ILE A 80 -10.29 3.00 -13.53
N LEU A 81 -10.28 3.16 -14.85
CA LEU A 81 -10.77 4.36 -15.54
C LEU A 81 -12.27 4.23 -15.78
N HIS A 82 -13.07 5.12 -15.20
CA HIS A 82 -14.51 5.17 -15.45
C HIS A 82 -14.78 6.18 -16.55
N THR A 83 -15.77 5.93 -17.40
CA THR A 83 -16.25 6.98 -18.28
C THR A 83 -17.12 7.94 -17.47
N ASP A 84 -17.22 9.22 -17.87
CA ASP A 84 -18.01 10.22 -17.13
C ASP A 84 -19.52 9.88 -17.05
N LEU A 85 -19.97 8.84 -17.76
CA LEU A 85 -21.33 8.29 -17.73
C LEU A 85 -21.50 7.14 -16.73
N ASP A 86 -20.40 6.57 -16.22
CA ASP A 86 -20.45 5.50 -15.23
C ASP A 86 -20.54 6.10 -13.82
N GLU A 87 -21.50 5.65 -13.03
CA GLU A 87 -21.57 6.03 -11.61
C GLU A 87 -20.31 5.54 -10.89
N MET A 88 -19.48 6.47 -10.41
CA MET A 88 -18.39 6.16 -9.50
C MET A 88 -18.94 5.39 -8.29
N PRO A 89 -18.28 4.30 -7.85
CA PRO A 89 -18.70 3.63 -6.63
C PRO A 89 -18.65 4.64 -5.48
N ILE A 90 -19.81 4.89 -4.87
CA ILE A 90 -19.95 5.82 -3.75
C ILE A 90 -19.21 5.21 -2.56
N PHE A 91 -17.97 5.64 -2.31
CA PHE A 91 -17.27 5.36 -1.07
C PHE A 91 -17.88 6.21 0.05
N ASN A 92 -19.06 5.81 0.54
CA ASN A 92 -19.62 6.38 1.75
C ASN A 92 -18.73 5.99 2.92
N SER A 93 -17.94 6.95 3.39
CA SER A 93 -17.51 6.96 4.77
C SER A 93 -18.76 7.09 5.67
N SER A 94 -18.81 6.24 6.70
CA SER A 94 -19.67 6.26 7.89
C SER A 94 -20.93 5.37 7.96
N SER A 95 -21.07 4.80 9.18
CA SER A 95 -22.22 4.19 9.88
C SER A 95 -22.73 2.79 9.48
N VAL A 96 -22.42 1.82 10.36
CA VAL A 96 -23.32 0.97 11.17
C VAL A 96 -24.78 0.82 10.71
N ASP A 97 -25.21 -0.46 10.70
CA ASP A 97 -26.55 -1.03 10.54
C ASP A 97 -27.14 -1.05 9.12
N ASP A 98 -27.16 -2.22 8.46
CA ASP A 98 -28.38 -3.04 8.45
C ASP A 98 -28.12 -4.45 7.87
N ARG A 99 -28.94 -5.41 8.31
CA ARG A 99 -28.90 -6.82 7.90
C ARG A 99 -29.64 -7.02 6.57
N ASP A 100 -29.18 -8.00 5.79
CA ASP A 100 -29.80 -8.58 4.59
C ASP A 100 -29.87 -7.69 3.33
N SER A 101 -28.82 -7.78 2.52
CA SER A 101 -28.84 -7.79 1.05
C SER A 101 -27.46 -8.26 0.57
N SER A 102 -27.41 -9.21 -0.36
CA SER A 102 -26.19 -9.69 -1.04
C SER A 102 -25.20 -8.57 -1.35
N THR A 103 -24.20 -8.40 -0.49
CA THR A 103 -23.26 -7.26 -0.52
C THR A 103 -22.30 -7.40 -1.69
N LEU A 104 -22.55 -6.63 -2.75
CA LEU A 104 -21.61 -6.42 -3.86
C LEU A 104 -20.23 -6.09 -3.28
N ALA A 105 -19.19 -6.79 -3.75
CA ALA A 105 -17.82 -6.52 -3.32
C ALA A 105 -17.48 -5.04 -3.56
N PRO A 106 -16.86 -4.34 -2.60
CA PRO A 106 -16.59 -2.90 -2.70
C PRO A 106 -15.46 -2.52 -3.67
N PHE A 107 -15.04 -3.47 -4.51
CA PHE A 107 -13.95 -3.36 -5.47
C PHE A 107 -14.17 -4.37 -6.61
N THR A 108 -13.63 -4.04 -7.78
CA THR A 108 -13.84 -4.70 -9.07
C THR A 108 -12.80 -5.81 -9.27
N TYR A 109 -11.52 -5.48 -9.09
CA TYR A 109 -10.37 -6.34 -9.32
C TYR A 109 -9.71 -6.75 -7.99
N HIS A 110 -9.35 -5.79 -7.14
CA HIS A 110 -8.76 -6.06 -5.81
C HIS A 110 -8.92 -4.88 -4.84
N THR A 111 -8.76 -5.10 -3.54
CA THR A 111 -8.94 -4.07 -2.49
C THR A 111 -8.08 -2.80 -2.64
N ALA A 112 -6.94 -2.90 -3.32
CA ALA A 112 -5.99 -1.79 -3.50
C ALA A 112 -6.16 -1.00 -4.81
N GLU A 113 -7.26 -1.18 -5.54
CA GLU A 113 -7.46 -0.54 -6.83
C GLU A 113 -7.73 0.97 -6.67
N PHE A 114 -7.30 1.75 -7.67
CA PHE A 114 -7.49 3.19 -7.70
C PHE A 114 -8.45 3.58 -8.81
N HIS A 115 -9.56 4.23 -8.47
CA HIS A 115 -10.58 4.65 -9.44
C HIS A 115 -10.34 6.09 -9.86
N THR A 116 -10.43 6.39 -11.14
CA THR A 116 -10.33 7.76 -11.65
C THR A 116 -11.11 7.96 -12.95
N THR A 117 -11.32 9.22 -13.34
CA THR A 117 -11.95 9.62 -14.60
C THR A 117 -10.92 10.23 -15.57
N PRO A 118 -11.21 10.31 -16.88
CA PRO A 118 -10.26 10.78 -17.89
C PRO A 118 -9.92 12.27 -17.70
N THR A 119 -10.86 13.05 -17.17
CA THR A 119 -10.68 14.45 -16.85
C THR A 119 -9.68 14.65 -15.71
N GLN A 120 -9.74 13.80 -14.67
CA GLN A 120 -8.80 13.81 -13.54
C GLN A 120 -7.44 13.22 -13.88
N PHE A 121 -7.36 12.32 -14.85
CA PHE A 121 -6.10 11.73 -15.28
C PHE A 121 -5.12 12.78 -15.83
N ASN A 122 -5.60 13.71 -16.65
CA ASN A 122 -4.77 14.80 -17.22
C ASN A 122 -4.28 15.80 -16.16
N LEU A 123 -4.89 15.82 -14.98
CA LEU A 123 -4.55 16.75 -13.90
C LEU A 123 -3.42 16.26 -13.01
N THR A 124 -3.00 14.99 -13.12
CA THR A 124 -2.03 14.40 -12.20
C THR A 124 -1.15 13.35 -12.88
N ASP A 125 0.15 13.64 -13.01
CA ASP A 125 1.21 12.66 -13.33
C ASP A 125 1.34 11.53 -12.29
N ASP A 126 0.55 11.62 -11.21
CA ASP A 126 0.66 10.83 -9.98
C ASP A 126 -0.28 9.62 -9.91
N VAL A 127 -1.22 9.45 -10.85
CA VAL A 127 -2.27 8.41 -10.73
C VAL A 127 -1.67 7.01 -10.64
N VAL A 128 -0.66 6.73 -11.46
CA VAL A 128 0.06 5.44 -11.47
C VAL A 128 0.82 5.25 -10.17
N GLU A 129 1.46 6.31 -9.66
CA GLU A 129 2.18 6.27 -8.39
C GLU A 129 1.25 6.03 -7.20
N GLN A 130 0.07 6.66 -7.19
CA GLN A 130 -0.93 6.48 -6.14
C GLN A 130 -1.48 5.05 -6.13
N ALA A 131 -1.72 4.46 -7.31
CA ALA A 131 -2.13 3.06 -7.41
C ALA A 131 -1.05 2.11 -6.88
N ILE A 132 0.21 2.36 -7.24
CA ILE A 132 1.33 1.55 -6.73
C ILE A 132 1.53 1.73 -5.23
N ALA A 133 1.46 2.96 -4.71
CA ALA A 133 1.56 3.26 -3.29
C ALA A 133 0.46 2.57 -2.49
N ARG A 134 -0.79 2.66 -2.95
CA ARG A 134 -1.94 2.00 -2.34
C ARG A 134 -1.78 0.48 -2.34
N PHE A 135 -1.27 -0.09 -3.42
CA PHE A 135 -0.96 -1.51 -3.51
C PHE A 135 0.12 -1.96 -2.53
N ILE A 136 1.21 -1.19 -2.39
CA ILE A 136 2.28 -1.47 -1.44
C ILE A 136 1.76 -1.44 0.00
N HIS A 137 0.91 -0.46 0.33
CA HIS A 137 0.36 -0.32 1.69
C HIS A 137 -0.63 -1.41 2.08
N LEU A 138 -1.40 -1.93 1.13
CA LEU A 138 -2.46 -2.91 1.41
C LEU A 138 -2.00 -4.35 1.21
N SER A 139 -0.82 -4.56 0.62
CA SER A 139 -0.20 -5.87 0.53
C SER A 139 0.54 -6.22 1.83
N PRO A 140 0.46 -7.46 2.34
CA PRO A 140 0.03 -8.69 1.66
C PRO A 140 -1.48 -9.01 1.78
N ASN A 141 -2.28 -8.10 2.35
CA ASN A 141 -3.70 -8.31 2.61
C ASN A 141 -4.61 -7.92 1.42
N CYS A 142 -4.06 -7.79 0.21
CA CYS A 142 -4.83 -7.52 -1.00
C CYS A 142 -5.80 -8.68 -1.27
N ARG A 143 -7.10 -8.45 -1.06
CA ARG A 143 -8.14 -9.46 -1.31
C ARG A 143 -8.64 -9.36 -2.74
N ILE A 144 -8.90 -10.53 -3.31
CA ILE A 144 -9.55 -10.74 -4.60
C ILE A 144 -11.06 -10.82 -4.38
N GLY A 145 -11.87 -10.39 -5.35
CA GLY A 145 -13.33 -10.29 -5.19
C GLY A 145 -13.98 -11.66 -4.94
N SER A 146 -15.02 -11.67 -4.09
CA SER A 146 -15.67 -12.88 -3.56
C SER A 146 -16.42 -13.76 -4.58
N SER A 147 -16.56 -13.33 -5.84
CA SER A 147 -17.16 -14.19 -6.88
C SER A 147 -16.31 -15.43 -7.19
N VAL A 148 -15.03 -15.45 -6.79
CA VAL A 148 -14.09 -16.54 -7.05
C VAL A 148 -13.73 -17.31 -5.76
N GLU A 149 -13.99 -16.74 -4.58
CA GLU A 149 -13.77 -17.38 -3.26
C GLU A 149 -14.61 -18.66 -3.08
N ALA A 150 -15.73 -18.79 -3.79
CA ALA A 150 -16.58 -19.97 -3.73
C ALA A 150 -16.15 -21.12 -4.67
N GLU A 151 -15.39 -20.82 -5.74
CA GLU A 151 -14.96 -21.84 -6.74
C GLU A 151 -13.51 -22.28 -6.55
N ILE A 152 -12.64 -21.40 -6.04
CA ILE A 152 -11.28 -21.75 -5.70
C ILE A 152 -11.25 -21.97 -4.19
N ALA A 153 -11.42 -23.22 -3.75
CA ALA A 153 -10.87 -23.65 -2.47
C ALA A 153 -9.35 -23.45 -2.56
N ILE A 154 -8.88 -22.23 -2.29
CA ILE A 154 -7.49 -21.84 -2.49
C ILE A 154 -6.67 -22.68 -1.50
N ASP A 155 -6.01 -23.71 -2.02
CA ASP A 155 -5.04 -24.50 -1.28
C ASP A 155 -4.06 -23.55 -0.57
N SER A 156 -3.69 -23.89 0.67
CA SER A 156 -2.77 -23.09 1.49
C SER A 156 -1.46 -22.78 0.73
N ALA A 157 -1.06 -23.69 -0.16
CA ALA A 157 0.10 -23.51 -1.03
C ALA A 157 -0.06 -22.35 -2.03
N THR A 158 -1.23 -22.18 -2.66
CA THR A 158 -1.49 -21.12 -3.65
C THR A 158 -1.55 -19.75 -2.99
N GLN A 159 -2.11 -19.66 -1.77
CA GLN A 159 -2.09 -18.42 -0.98
C GLN A 159 -0.66 -18.01 -0.60
N THR A 160 0.16 -18.97 -0.22
CA THR A 160 1.57 -18.73 0.13
C THR A 160 2.37 -18.25 -1.09
N LEU A 161 2.13 -18.85 -2.26
CA LEU A 161 2.79 -18.46 -3.52
C LEU A 161 2.40 -17.04 -3.94
N LEU A 162 1.11 -16.69 -3.82
CA LEU A 162 0.61 -15.33 -4.04
C LEU A 162 1.29 -14.31 -3.15
N MET A 163 1.37 -14.58 -1.84
CA MET A 163 2.02 -13.67 -0.90
C MET A 163 3.50 -13.48 -1.24
N LEU A 164 4.21 -14.55 -1.60
CA LEU A 164 5.61 -14.47 -2.01
C LEU A 164 5.79 -13.67 -3.31
N GLN A 165 4.86 -13.83 -4.26
CA GLN A 165 4.88 -13.08 -5.51
C GLN A 165 4.61 -11.59 -5.28
N GLN A 166 3.62 -11.25 -4.45
CA GLN A 166 3.32 -9.87 -4.08
C GLN A 166 4.51 -9.22 -3.37
N ARG A 167 5.16 -9.93 -2.44
CA ARG A 167 6.35 -9.42 -1.73
C ARG A 167 7.50 -9.10 -2.69
N ARG A 168 7.84 -10.02 -3.60
CA ARG A 168 8.88 -9.78 -4.62
C ARG A 168 8.56 -8.60 -5.52
N LEU A 169 7.31 -8.46 -5.92
CA LEU A 169 6.85 -7.33 -6.72
C LEU A 169 6.98 -6.01 -5.95
N ILE A 170 6.58 -5.98 -4.68
CA ILE A 170 6.70 -4.82 -3.81
C ILE A 170 8.16 -4.41 -3.65
N ASP A 171 9.05 -5.36 -3.38
CA ASP A 171 10.48 -5.08 -3.21
C ASP A 171 11.07 -4.49 -4.51
N LYS A 172 10.71 -5.06 -5.66
CA LYS A 172 11.09 -4.54 -6.99
C LYS A 172 10.53 -3.14 -7.24
N LEU A 173 9.27 -2.87 -6.88
CA LEU A 173 8.65 -1.56 -7.05
C LEU A 173 9.27 -0.51 -6.13
N LYS A 174 9.52 -0.86 -4.86
CA LYS A 174 10.23 -0.03 -3.87
C LYS A 174 11.64 0.34 -4.35
N GLU A 175 12.36 -0.62 -4.94
CA GLU A 175 13.70 -0.38 -5.49
C GLU A 175 13.68 0.56 -6.70
N ARG A 176 12.76 0.34 -7.65
CA ARG A 176 12.71 1.05 -8.95
C ARG A 176 12.11 2.45 -8.90
N LEU A 177 11.06 2.63 -8.10
CA LEU A 177 10.48 3.95 -7.85
C LEU A 177 11.45 4.82 -7.02
N GLY A 178 12.40 4.17 -6.33
CA GLY A 178 12.96 4.70 -5.11
C GLY A 178 11.84 4.96 -4.08
N TYR A 179 12.21 5.29 -2.87
CA TYR A 179 11.24 5.76 -1.87
C TYR A 179 10.69 7.18 -2.18
N LEU A 180 10.96 7.71 -3.38
CA LEU A 180 10.69 9.09 -3.80
C LEU A 180 9.22 9.35 -4.18
N GLY A 181 8.52 8.41 -4.82
CA GLY A 181 7.13 8.61 -5.27
C GLY A 181 6.06 8.31 -4.21
N VAL A 182 6.31 7.34 -3.32
CA VAL A 182 5.30 6.82 -2.39
C VAL A 182 5.08 7.75 -1.17
N TYR A 183 6.10 8.50 -0.75
CA TYR A 183 6.10 9.24 0.52
C TYR A 183 6.03 10.76 0.38
N TYR A 184 5.97 11.27 -0.86
CA TYR A 184 6.14 12.71 -1.12
C TYR A 184 4.91 13.56 -0.78
N LYS A 185 3.70 12.98 -0.78
CA LYS A 185 2.45 13.71 -0.52
C LYS A 185 1.77 13.25 0.77
N ARG A 186 2.34 13.64 1.91
CA ARG A 186 1.67 13.46 3.22
C ARG A 186 0.48 14.42 3.31
N ASN A 187 -0.68 13.93 3.78
CA ASN A 187 -1.85 14.78 4.01
C ASN A 187 -1.65 15.60 5.30
N PRO A 188 -1.56 16.95 5.22
CA PRO A 188 -1.36 17.77 6.40
C PRO A 188 -2.49 17.71 7.42
N GLN A 189 -3.70 17.31 7.03
CA GLN A 189 -4.83 17.11 7.95
C GLN A 189 -4.66 15.85 8.81
N SER A 190 -3.90 14.87 8.35
CA SER A 190 -3.60 13.63 9.07
C SER A 190 -2.43 13.78 10.05
N PHE A 191 -1.81 14.96 10.13
CA PHE A 191 -0.71 15.22 11.06
C PHE A 191 -1.21 15.21 12.49
N PHE A 192 -0.46 14.56 13.39
CA PHE A 192 -0.79 14.38 14.79
C PHE A 192 -1.28 15.69 15.45
N ARG A 193 -0.54 16.78 15.25
CA ARG A 193 -0.85 18.13 15.77
C ARG A 193 -2.18 18.74 15.29
N ARG A 194 -2.75 18.24 14.20
CA ARG A 194 -4.01 18.73 13.60
C ARG A 194 -5.18 17.78 13.80
N LEU A 195 -4.92 16.57 14.31
CA LEU A 195 -5.97 15.62 14.61
C LEU A 195 -6.81 16.11 15.80
N PRO A 196 -8.11 15.78 15.83
CA PRO A 196 -8.94 15.89 17.04
C PRO A 196 -8.34 15.13 18.22
N VAL A 197 -8.60 15.57 19.45
CA VAL A 197 -8.00 15.02 20.68
C VAL A 197 -8.26 13.51 20.84
N ASP A 198 -9.47 13.06 20.49
CA ASP A 198 -9.85 11.64 20.51
C ASP A 198 -9.05 10.81 19.48
N GLN A 199 -8.78 11.37 18.30
CA GLN A 199 -7.97 10.71 17.28
C GLN A 199 -6.47 10.72 17.63
N GLN A 200 -5.98 11.80 18.25
CA GLN A 200 -4.62 11.86 18.79
C GLN A 200 -4.41 10.78 19.84
N GLN A 201 -5.35 10.61 20.76
CA GLN A 201 -5.26 9.61 21.80
C GLN A 201 -5.25 8.19 21.21
N LYS A 202 -6.17 7.89 20.28
CA LYS A 202 -6.19 6.59 19.57
C LYS A 202 -4.90 6.30 18.83
N LEU A 203 -4.35 7.30 18.15
CA LEU A 203 -3.08 7.16 17.42
C LEU A 203 -1.90 6.95 18.39
N SER A 204 -1.87 7.67 19.51
CA SER A 204 -0.85 7.50 20.55
C SER A 204 -0.91 6.09 21.17
N GLU A 205 -2.11 5.61 21.51
CA GLU A 205 -2.32 4.25 22.03
C GLU A 205 -1.90 3.19 21.01
N LYS A 206 -2.25 3.38 19.73
CA LYS A 206 -1.82 2.50 18.64
C LYS A 206 -0.30 2.44 18.52
N LEU A 207 0.37 3.60 18.46
CA LEU A 207 1.83 3.68 18.35
C LEU A 207 2.53 3.07 19.57
N LYS A 208 1.97 3.26 20.77
CA LYS A 208 2.48 2.61 22.00
C LYS A 208 2.36 1.08 21.92
N ALA A 209 1.25 0.56 21.40
CA ALA A 209 1.07 -0.87 21.23
C ALA A 209 2.05 -1.45 20.21
N GLU A 210 2.16 -0.84 19.02
CA GLU A 210 3.12 -1.26 17.98
C GLU A 210 4.57 -1.21 18.49
N TYR A 211 4.96 -0.14 19.18
CA TYR A 211 6.31 -0.01 19.74
C TYR A 211 6.57 -1.04 20.84
N ARG A 212 5.56 -1.37 21.66
CA ARG A 212 5.68 -2.43 22.68
C ARG A 212 5.96 -3.78 22.03
N ASP A 213 5.27 -4.11 20.95
CA ASP A 213 5.49 -5.37 20.23
C ASP A 213 6.92 -5.42 19.65
N ILE A 214 7.41 -4.31 19.09
CA ILE A 214 8.79 -4.18 18.62
C ILE A 214 9.77 -4.46 19.76
N LEU A 215 9.60 -3.84 20.94
CA LEU A 215 10.47 -4.07 22.09
C LEU A 215 10.50 -5.55 22.49
N LEU A 216 9.34 -6.19 22.57
CA LEU A 216 9.24 -7.60 22.96
C LEU A 216 9.91 -8.54 21.95
N CYS A 217 9.82 -8.23 20.66
CA CYS A 217 10.38 -9.07 19.59
C CYS A 217 11.83 -8.71 19.21
N TYR A 218 12.37 -7.58 19.69
CA TYR A 218 13.64 -7.01 19.21
C TYR A 218 14.83 -7.97 19.39
N PHE A 219 14.94 -8.61 20.55
CA PHE A 219 16.05 -9.52 20.86
C PHE A 219 15.77 -10.98 20.48
N THR A 220 14.52 -11.34 20.19
CA THR A 220 14.14 -12.71 19.79
C THR A 220 14.19 -12.91 18.28
N ASN A 221 14.12 -11.84 17.48
CA ASN A 221 14.21 -11.83 16.02
C ASN A 221 13.36 -12.93 15.35
N ASP A 222 12.05 -12.83 15.49
CA ASP A 222 11.06 -13.80 14.99
C ASP A 222 10.79 -13.71 13.47
N GLY A 223 11.59 -12.95 12.73
CA GLY A 223 11.42 -12.71 11.30
C GLY A 223 10.32 -11.71 10.95
N THR A 224 9.53 -11.23 11.92
CA THR A 224 8.48 -10.21 11.72
C THR A 224 8.93 -8.82 12.15
N LEU A 225 10.00 -8.72 12.94
CA LEU A 225 10.56 -7.47 13.49
C LEU A 225 10.69 -6.34 12.44
N ASN A 226 11.30 -6.62 11.28
CA ASN A 226 11.49 -5.59 10.24
C ASN A 226 10.16 -5.04 9.71
N GLN A 227 9.14 -5.89 9.60
CA GLN A 227 7.81 -5.45 9.17
C GLN A 227 7.14 -4.60 10.25
N GLN A 228 7.25 -4.99 11.53
CA GLN A 228 6.73 -4.20 12.64
C GLN A 228 7.40 -2.83 12.74
N ILE A 229 8.72 -2.77 12.55
CA ILE A 229 9.48 -1.53 12.46
C ILE A 229 8.95 -0.69 11.29
N ASP A 230 8.86 -1.25 10.09
CA ASP A 230 8.35 -0.53 8.91
C ASP A 230 6.94 0.03 9.15
N ASP A 231 6.03 -0.74 9.75
CA ASP A 231 4.65 -0.33 10.00
C ASP A 231 4.56 0.82 11.03
N PHE A 232 5.34 0.72 12.11
CA PHE A 232 5.46 1.79 13.12
C PHE A 232 6.03 3.08 12.49
N ILE A 233 7.07 2.94 11.68
CA ILE A 233 7.77 4.05 11.02
C ILE A 233 6.87 4.72 9.98
N ASN A 234 6.13 3.95 9.18
CA ASN A 234 5.14 4.46 8.24
C ASN A 234 4.08 5.29 8.97
N THR A 235 3.46 4.72 10.00
CA THR A 235 2.42 5.40 10.79
C THR A 235 2.97 6.70 11.38
N SER A 236 4.15 6.66 11.98
CA SER A 236 4.82 7.82 12.58
C SER A 236 5.14 8.92 11.56
N PHE A 237 5.67 8.56 10.39
CA PHE A 237 6.06 9.50 9.35
C PHE A 237 4.85 10.21 8.70
N PHE A 238 3.78 9.47 8.40
CA PHE A 238 2.56 10.04 7.83
C PHE A 238 1.81 10.93 8.82
N ALA A 239 1.89 10.61 10.11
CA ALA A 239 1.38 11.45 11.18
C ALA A 239 2.28 12.65 11.50
N ASP A 240 3.43 12.82 10.84
CA ASP A 240 4.40 13.89 11.09
C ASP A 240 4.87 13.91 12.56
N MET A 241 5.09 12.70 13.13
CA MET A 241 5.60 12.54 14.49
C MET A 241 7.05 13.01 14.58
N SER A 242 7.33 13.85 15.58
CA SER A 242 8.67 14.34 15.86
C SER A 242 9.48 13.32 16.66
N VAL A 243 10.80 13.32 16.50
CA VAL A 243 11.72 12.45 17.28
C VAL A 243 11.49 12.54 18.79
N PRO A 244 11.27 13.73 19.41
CA PRO A 244 10.93 13.81 20.83
C PRO A 244 9.70 12.99 21.24
N GLN A 245 8.67 12.93 20.40
CA GLN A 245 7.46 12.15 20.69
C GLN A 245 7.72 10.64 20.60
N ILE A 246 8.59 10.20 19.69
CA ILE A 246 9.02 8.79 19.64
C ILE A 246 9.82 8.42 20.89
N VAL A 247 10.69 9.31 21.34
CA VAL A 247 11.44 9.14 22.61
C VAL A 247 10.49 9.10 23.80
N GLU A 248 9.45 9.93 23.84
CA GLU A 248 8.42 9.91 24.88
C GLU A 248 7.70 8.56 24.94
N ILE A 249 7.24 8.02 23.79
CA ILE A 249 6.65 6.68 23.70
C ILE A 249 7.60 5.61 24.24
N HIS A 250 8.88 5.68 23.87
CA HIS A 250 9.89 4.75 24.36
C HIS A 250 10.04 4.85 25.89
N MET A 251 10.18 6.05 26.44
CA MET A 251 10.38 6.24 27.88
C MET A 251 9.17 5.77 28.69
N ASP A 252 7.95 6.03 28.23
CA ASP A 252 6.73 5.53 28.88
C ASP A 252 6.71 4.00 28.95
N LEU A 253 7.06 3.32 27.86
CA LEU A 253 7.10 1.86 27.81
C LEU A 253 8.23 1.27 28.66
N ILE A 254 9.39 1.93 28.67
CA ILE A 254 10.52 1.56 29.52
C ILE A 254 10.17 1.68 31.00
N ASP A 255 9.47 2.75 31.40
CA ASP A 255 8.99 2.91 32.77
C ASP A 255 8.00 1.81 33.16
N ASP A 256 7.10 1.43 32.26
CA ASP A 256 6.14 0.34 32.50
C ASP A 256 6.81 -1.03 32.60
N ILE A 257 7.80 -1.32 31.74
CA ILE A 257 8.60 -2.54 31.81
C ILE A 257 9.42 -2.57 33.10
N SER A 258 10.06 -1.46 33.49
CA SER A 258 10.81 -1.35 34.75
C SER A 258 9.92 -1.64 35.97
N LYS A 259 8.73 -1.03 36.03
CA LYS A 259 7.75 -1.31 37.10
C LYS A 259 7.37 -2.78 37.15
N GLN A 260 7.12 -3.40 36.00
CA GLN A 260 6.78 -4.81 35.92
C GLN A 260 7.93 -5.71 36.40
N LEU A 261 9.17 -5.45 35.97
CA LEU A 261 10.35 -6.20 36.41
C LEU A 261 10.57 -6.10 37.93
N LYS A 262 10.36 -4.92 38.52
CA LYS A 262 10.41 -4.73 39.98
C LYS A 262 9.40 -5.60 40.71
N LEU A 263 8.15 -5.66 40.22
CA LEU A 263 7.09 -6.49 40.79
C LEU A 263 7.40 -7.98 40.67
N GLU A 264 8.08 -8.39 39.60
CA GLU A 264 8.54 -9.76 39.36
C GLU A 264 9.85 -10.11 40.10
N GLY A 265 10.49 -9.15 40.79
CA GLY A 265 11.77 -9.33 41.46
C GLY A 265 12.96 -9.53 40.52
N ARG A 266 12.86 -9.05 39.27
CA ARG A 266 13.89 -9.15 38.23
C ARG A 266 14.75 -7.89 38.17
N SER A 267 15.98 -8.03 37.66
CA SER A 267 16.88 -6.90 37.41
C SER A 267 16.36 -6.03 36.26
N GLU A 268 16.48 -4.71 36.42
CA GLU A 268 16.15 -3.72 35.39
C GLU A 268 17.31 -3.44 34.44
N GLU A 269 18.47 -4.09 34.59
CA GLU A 269 19.63 -3.85 33.73
C GLU A 269 19.31 -4.08 32.24
N ILE A 270 18.45 -5.06 31.94
CA ILE A 270 18.00 -5.37 30.56
C ILE A 270 17.27 -4.20 29.89
N VAL A 271 16.71 -3.28 30.67
CA VAL A 271 16.00 -2.11 30.16
C VAL A 271 16.95 -1.18 29.39
N LEU A 272 18.23 -1.17 29.76
CA LEU A 272 19.25 -0.38 29.08
C LEU A 272 19.50 -0.86 27.65
N ASP A 273 19.31 -2.15 27.38
CA ASP A 273 19.57 -2.74 26.06
C ASP A 273 18.54 -2.25 25.03
N TYR A 274 17.32 -1.91 25.45
CA TYR A 274 16.30 -1.31 24.58
C TYR A 274 16.68 0.07 24.02
N ARG A 275 17.76 0.70 24.52
CA ARG A 275 18.36 1.87 23.85
C ARG A 275 18.78 1.55 22.41
N LEU A 276 19.20 0.32 22.14
CA LEU A 276 19.50 -0.12 20.78
C LEU A 276 18.25 -0.08 19.90
N THR A 277 17.10 -0.54 20.41
CA THR A 277 15.82 -0.45 19.72
C THR A 277 15.43 0.99 19.42
N LEU A 278 15.62 1.92 20.37
CA LEU A 278 15.35 3.34 20.15
C LEU A 278 16.24 3.93 19.04
N ILE A 279 17.54 3.63 19.07
CA ILE A 279 18.48 4.08 18.04
C ILE A 279 18.04 3.57 16.66
N ASP A 280 17.64 2.30 16.59
CA ASP A 280 17.25 1.67 15.32
C ASP A 280 15.97 2.30 14.75
N ILE A 281 14.94 2.49 15.57
CA ILE A 281 13.71 3.19 15.17
C ILE A 281 14.00 4.62 14.69
N ILE A 282 14.80 5.39 15.43
CA ILE A 282 15.15 6.75 15.02
C ILE A 282 15.94 6.73 13.71
N ALA A 283 16.84 5.78 13.51
CA ALA A 283 17.60 5.65 12.27
C ALA A 283 16.67 5.37 11.07
N HIS A 284 15.71 4.46 11.22
CA HIS A 284 14.72 4.17 10.19
C HIS A 284 13.84 5.38 9.88
N LEU A 285 13.39 6.11 10.89
CA LEU A 285 12.58 7.32 10.70
C LEU A 285 13.37 8.42 10.00
N CYS A 286 14.62 8.65 10.44
CA CYS A 286 15.52 9.61 9.81
C CYS A 286 15.81 9.25 8.36
N GLU A 287 16.00 7.97 8.05
CA GLU A 287 16.20 7.51 6.69
C GLU A 287 14.95 7.73 5.82
N MET A 288 13.75 7.51 6.38
CA MET A 288 12.50 7.87 5.69
C MET A 288 12.41 9.36 5.39
N TYR A 289 12.69 10.23 6.37
CA TYR A 289 12.71 11.67 6.15
C TYR A 289 13.76 12.07 5.11
N ARG A 290 14.98 11.51 5.19
CA ARG A 290 16.05 11.76 4.22
C ARG A 290 15.64 11.38 2.80
N ARG A 291 14.97 10.25 2.64
CA ARG A 291 14.48 9.74 1.34
C ARG A 291 13.27 10.51 0.80
N SER A 292 12.51 11.17 1.67
CA SER A 292 11.32 11.94 1.30
C SER A 292 11.62 13.35 0.74
N ILE A 293 12.86 13.84 0.88
CA ILE A 293 13.28 15.13 0.34
C ILE A 293 13.55 14.98 -1.16
N PRO A 294 12.89 15.78 -2.04
CA PRO A 294 13.19 15.80 -3.46
C PRO A 294 14.66 16.09 -3.69
N ARG A 295 15.30 15.31 -4.56
CA ARG A 295 16.58 15.71 -5.11
C ARG A 295 16.29 16.77 -6.16
N GLU A 296 16.83 17.97 -5.99
CA GLU A 296 16.82 18.98 -7.05
C GLU A 296 17.48 18.37 -8.29
N THR A 297 16.71 18.26 -9.38
CA THR A 297 17.20 17.98 -10.74
C THR A 297 17.18 19.26 -11.53
#